data_AF-A0A8C6WSD2-F1
#
_entry.id   AF-A0A8C6WSD2-F1
#
_cell.length_a   1.000
_cell.length_b   1.000
_cell.length_c   1.000
_cell.angle_alpha   90.00
_cell.angle_beta   90.00
_cell.angle_gamma   90.00
#
_symmetry.space_group_name_H-M   'P 1'
#
loop_
_entity.id
_entity.type
_entity.pdbx_description
1 polymer ?
#
loop_
_entity_poly.entity_id
_entity_poly.type
_entity_poly.pdbx_seq_one_letter_code
_entity_poly.pdbx_strand_id
1 'polypeptide(L)'
;MCDSFVDCPPLGLESMRVHDSQIRASSTLRTGLGPHRGRLNIQSGIEDGDMYDGAWCARHEDKNQWLEVDAVHLTKFTGVILQGRNSIWSWDMVETYKVQLSNDSYKWQTCMNGTQEAIFQGNLNTETPVLALLPVPTVARYIRINPQTWYSNGTICLRAEILGCRVKDPTDIYASEEDRVSNDNLDFRHHNYKDMRTLMKSVNDECPNITRIYTIGRSYMGLKLYVMEISDNPGKHELGEPEFRYVAGMHGNEVLGRELVLNLMQYLCQQFKEGNERIVRLITETRIHLLPSMNPDGYEVAYEKGSELAGWADGRFSYEGIDLNHNFPDLNNIMWNAQEKALEKSQDTSKVPNHYIPMPESNQALPPFPYLNTVT
;
A
#
# COMPACT_ATOMS: atom_id res chain seq x y z
N MET A 1 -3.07 10.28 28.02
CA MET A 1 -2.50 8.92 28.15
C MET A 1 -3.30 8.03 27.23
N CYS A 2 -2.79 7.80 26.02
CA CYS A 2 -3.30 6.76 25.14
C CYS A 2 -2.31 5.61 25.27
N ASP A 3 -2.79 4.49 25.80
CA ASP A 3 -2.02 3.26 25.97
C ASP A 3 -1.60 2.72 24.60
N SER A 4 -0.29 2.66 24.39
CA SER A 4 0.37 2.05 23.24
C SER A 4 0.36 0.53 23.36
N PHE A 5 -0.72 -0.13 22.95
CA PHE A 5 -0.84 -1.61 22.96
C PHE A 5 -0.42 -2.29 21.65
N VAL A 6 0.54 -1.72 20.91
CA VAL A 6 1.29 -2.44 19.86
C VAL A 6 2.77 -2.31 20.18
N ASP A 7 3.24 -3.17 21.09
CA ASP A 7 4.54 -3.02 21.75
C ASP A 7 5.73 -3.43 20.85
N CYS A 8 5.48 -4.14 19.74
CA CYS A 8 6.52 -4.60 18.82
C CYS A 8 6.04 -4.54 17.35
N PRO A 9 6.94 -4.20 16.39
CA PRO A 9 6.60 -4.05 14.97
C PRO A 9 6.44 -5.39 14.24
N PRO A 10 6.01 -5.37 12.97
CA PRO A 10 6.08 -6.52 12.06
C PRO A 10 7.51 -7.06 11.93
N LEU A 11 7.64 -8.38 12.03
CA LEU A 11 8.91 -9.11 11.92
C LEU A 11 9.45 -9.06 10.49
N GLY A 12 8.55 -9.01 9.49
CA GLY A 12 8.89 -8.69 8.11
C GLY A 12 8.66 -9.82 7.13
N LEU A 13 7.56 -10.56 7.31
CA LEU A 13 7.04 -11.45 6.28
C LEU A 13 6.60 -10.66 5.04
N GLU A 14 5.85 -9.57 5.23
CA GLU A 14 5.40 -8.69 4.14
C GLU A 14 6.56 -7.90 3.53
N SER A 15 7.40 -7.31 4.39
CA SER A 15 8.53 -6.45 3.96
C SER A 15 9.75 -7.23 3.46
N MET A 16 9.68 -8.56 3.39
CA MET A 16 10.76 -9.46 2.95
C MET A 16 12.03 -9.43 3.80
N ARG A 17 12.02 -8.83 5.00
CA ARG A 17 13.15 -8.93 5.96
C ARG A 17 13.33 -10.37 6.46
N VAL A 18 12.24 -11.11 6.62
CA VAL A 18 12.29 -12.55 6.86
C VAL A 18 12.56 -13.23 5.52
N HIS A 19 13.70 -13.90 5.36
CA HIS A 19 14.06 -14.62 4.13
C HIS A 19 13.27 -15.92 3.96
N ASP A 20 13.13 -16.39 2.72
CA ASP A 20 12.40 -17.64 2.42
C ASP A 20 12.97 -18.86 3.17
N SER A 21 14.28 -18.87 3.42
CA SER A 21 14.95 -19.94 4.19
C SER A 21 14.52 -20.01 5.67
N GLN A 22 13.98 -18.92 6.20
CA GLN A 22 13.46 -18.81 7.57
C GLN A 22 12.00 -19.28 7.68
N ILE A 23 11.34 -19.58 6.57
CA ILE A 23 9.92 -19.98 6.55
C ILE A 23 9.80 -21.44 6.15
N ARG A 24 9.13 -22.24 6.98
CA ARG A 24 8.90 -23.67 6.74
C ARG A 24 7.44 -24.02 6.94
N ALA A 25 7.03 -25.15 6.40
CA ALA A 25 5.69 -25.66 6.62
C ALA A 25 5.70 -27.18 6.79
N SER A 26 4.65 -27.70 7.43
CA SER A 26 4.41 -29.14 7.59
C SER A 26 4.27 -29.85 6.24
N SER A 27 3.61 -29.21 5.30
CA SER A 27 3.35 -29.72 3.96
C SER A 27 3.04 -28.58 2.99
N THR A 28 2.97 -28.91 1.70
CA THR A 28 2.65 -27.94 0.64
C THR A 28 1.78 -28.63 -0.40
N LEU A 29 0.63 -28.04 -0.71
CA LEU A 29 -0.37 -28.65 -1.60
C LEU A 29 0.19 -28.91 -3.01
N ARG A 30 0.87 -27.92 -3.59
CA ARG A 30 1.54 -27.99 -4.90
C ARG A 30 2.60 -26.91 -5.01
N THR A 31 3.43 -27.00 -6.06
CA THR A 31 4.31 -25.91 -6.47
C THR A 31 3.51 -24.61 -6.62
N GLY A 32 4.04 -23.49 -6.12
CA GLY A 32 3.35 -22.20 -6.09
C GLY A 32 2.56 -21.89 -4.82
N LEU A 33 2.29 -22.88 -3.96
CA LEU A 33 1.61 -22.72 -2.67
C LEU A 33 2.50 -23.02 -1.46
N GLY A 34 3.81 -22.79 -1.62
CA GLY A 34 4.82 -23.09 -0.60
C GLY A 34 4.84 -22.10 0.58
N PRO A 35 5.62 -22.39 1.63
CA PRO A 35 5.70 -21.55 2.83
C PRO A 35 6.10 -20.09 2.53
N HIS A 36 6.97 -19.86 1.54
CA HIS A 36 7.38 -18.52 1.10
C HIS A 36 6.22 -17.65 0.57
N ARG A 37 5.09 -18.26 0.22
CA ARG A 37 3.86 -17.59 -0.20
C ARG A 37 2.90 -17.34 0.97
N GLY A 38 3.23 -17.80 2.18
CA GLY A 38 2.47 -17.53 3.41
C GLY A 38 2.70 -16.12 3.97
N ARG A 39 3.20 -15.17 3.18
CA ARG A 39 3.48 -13.79 3.60
C ARG A 39 2.23 -12.93 3.47
N LEU A 40 1.99 -12.06 4.45
CA LEU A 40 0.87 -11.11 4.42
C LEU A 40 0.87 -10.29 3.13
N ASN A 41 -0.33 -9.99 2.61
CA ASN A 41 -0.58 -9.19 1.41
C ASN A 41 0.06 -9.69 0.11
N ILE A 42 0.68 -10.89 0.09
CA ILE A 42 1.20 -11.45 -1.15
C ILE A 42 0.06 -11.65 -2.17
N GLN A 43 0.32 -11.26 -3.42
CA GLN A 43 -0.65 -11.30 -4.51
C GLN A 43 -0.43 -12.56 -5.35
N SER A 44 -1.52 -13.16 -5.82
CA SER A 44 -1.47 -14.25 -6.79
C SER A 44 -1.24 -13.74 -8.21
N GLY A 45 -0.89 -14.65 -9.11
CA GLY A 45 -1.15 -14.46 -10.53
C GLY A 45 -2.65 -14.42 -10.86
N ILE A 46 -2.96 -14.31 -12.16
CA ILE A 46 -4.34 -14.27 -12.67
C ILE A 46 -4.99 -15.67 -12.61
N GLU A 47 -4.19 -16.72 -12.81
CA GLU A 47 -4.67 -18.10 -12.87
C GLU A 47 -4.19 -18.89 -11.66
N ASP A 48 -5.07 -19.74 -11.13
CA ASP A 48 -4.73 -20.66 -10.06
C ASP A 48 -3.86 -21.82 -10.58
N GLY A 49 -2.85 -22.20 -9.81
CA GLY A 49 -1.97 -23.33 -10.17
C GLY A 49 -0.71 -22.95 -10.93
N ASP A 50 -0.43 -21.65 -11.05
CA ASP A 50 0.87 -21.16 -11.49
C ASP A 50 1.93 -21.26 -10.36
N MET A 51 3.15 -20.80 -10.67
CA MET A 51 4.26 -20.83 -9.70
C MET A 51 4.12 -19.77 -8.58
N TYR A 52 3.12 -18.90 -8.65
CA TYR A 52 2.94 -17.73 -7.81
C TYR A 52 1.49 -17.59 -7.33
N ASP A 53 0.91 -18.67 -6.79
CA ASP A 53 -0.40 -18.63 -6.14
C ASP A 53 -0.36 -17.79 -4.85
N GLY A 54 -1.49 -17.23 -4.42
CA GLY A 54 -1.55 -16.17 -3.40
C GLY A 54 -1.58 -16.61 -1.93
N ALA A 55 -0.98 -17.75 -1.54
CA ALA A 55 -0.84 -18.16 -0.14
C ALA A 55 0.13 -19.35 0.04
N TRP A 56 0.47 -19.68 1.29
CA TRP A 56 0.82 -21.05 1.63
C TRP A 56 -0.47 -21.88 1.80
N CYS A 57 -0.50 -23.09 1.23
CA CYS A 57 -1.57 -24.05 1.46
C CYS A 57 -1.02 -25.42 1.84
N ALA A 58 -1.61 -26.03 2.88
CA ALA A 58 -1.24 -27.35 3.33
C ALA A 58 -1.74 -28.43 2.35
N ARG A 59 -0.99 -29.53 2.25
CA ARG A 59 -1.36 -30.68 1.40
C ARG A 59 -2.45 -31.54 2.02
N HIS A 60 -2.46 -31.62 3.35
CA HIS A 60 -3.35 -32.49 4.10
C HIS A 60 -4.31 -31.64 4.93
N GLU A 61 -5.59 -31.99 4.92
CA GLU A 61 -6.66 -31.29 5.63
C GLU A 61 -6.85 -31.87 7.03
N ASP A 62 -5.83 -31.69 7.88
CA ASP A 62 -5.86 -32.10 9.27
C ASP A 62 -5.32 -31.02 10.22
N LYS A 63 -5.51 -31.21 11.53
CA LYS A 63 -5.10 -30.23 12.56
C LYS A 63 -3.61 -30.28 12.92
N ASN A 64 -2.83 -31.11 12.24
CA ASN A 64 -1.39 -31.25 12.48
C ASN A 64 -0.55 -30.36 11.56
N GLN A 65 -1.20 -29.59 10.69
CA GLN A 65 -0.51 -28.68 9.76
C GLN A 65 0.01 -27.42 10.46
N TRP A 66 1.09 -26.85 9.93
CA TRP A 66 1.67 -25.63 10.46
C TRP A 66 2.49 -24.85 9.43
N LEU A 67 2.50 -23.53 9.61
CA LEU A 67 3.48 -22.60 9.03
C LEU A 67 4.42 -22.15 10.16
N GLU A 68 5.72 -22.22 9.94
CA GLU A 68 6.78 -21.91 10.90
C GLU A 68 7.63 -20.76 10.39
N VAL A 69 8.03 -19.88 11.31
CA VAL A 69 8.95 -18.78 11.05
C VAL A 69 10.08 -18.80 12.08
N ASP A 70 11.32 -18.81 11.59
CA ASP A 70 12.55 -18.64 12.37
C ASP A 70 12.90 -17.14 12.44
N ALA A 71 12.81 -16.53 13.61
CA ALA A 71 13.20 -15.13 13.80
C ALA A 71 14.73 -14.91 13.82
N VAL A 72 15.53 -15.98 13.73
CA VAL A 72 17.00 -16.04 13.81
C VAL A 72 17.55 -15.66 15.19
N HIS A 73 17.02 -14.60 15.80
CA HIS A 73 17.35 -14.12 17.13
C HIS A 73 16.23 -14.37 18.13
N LEU A 74 16.57 -14.32 19.42
CA LEU A 74 15.57 -14.30 20.49
C LEU A 74 14.67 -13.08 20.32
N THR A 75 13.38 -13.33 20.19
CA THR A 75 12.37 -12.34 19.83
C THR A 75 11.20 -12.45 20.79
N LYS A 76 10.76 -11.32 21.34
CA LYS A 76 9.53 -11.21 22.11
C LYS A 76 8.37 -11.14 21.11
N PHE A 77 7.68 -12.26 20.92
CA PHE A 77 6.48 -12.32 20.06
C PHE A 77 5.28 -11.74 20.80
N THR A 78 4.49 -10.92 20.11
CA THR A 78 3.33 -10.20 20.68
C THR A 78 2.02 -10.47 19.94
N GLY A 79 2.06 -10.90 18.69
CA GLY A 79 0.85 -11.14 17.92
C GLY A 79 1.09 -11.76 16.55
N VAL A 80 -0.01 -12.11 15.89
CA VAL A 80 -0.06 -12.65 14.53
C VAL A 80 -1.14 -11.90 13.78
N ILE A 81 -0.86 -11.49 12.55
CA ILE A 81 -1.86 -11.00 11.60
C ILE A 81 -2.08 -12.13 10.60
N LEU A 82 -3.32 -12.59 10.45
CA LEU A 82 -3.69 -13.67 9.54
C LEU A 82 -4.52 -13.14 8.38
N GLN A 83 -4.35 -13.71 7.19
CA GLN A 83 -5.11 -13.39 5.99
C GLN A 83 -5.35 -14.67 5.18
N GLY A 84 -6.46 -14.77 4.46
CA GLY A 84 -6.77 -15.92 3.60
C GLY A 84 -6.00 -15.89 2.28
N ARG A 85 -6.26 -16.84 1.37
CA ARG A 85 -5.59 -16.91 0.06
C ARG A 85 -6.09 -15.84 -0.89
N ASN A 86 -5.17 -15.09 -1.50
CA ASN A 86 -5.51 -14.25 -2.63
C ASN A 86 -5.70 -15.14 -3.87
N SER A 87 -6.91 -15.18 -4.40
CA SER A 87 -7.29 -15.89 -5.62
C SER A 87 -8.65 -15.35 -6.09
N ILE A 88 -8.83 -15.23 -7.39
CA ILE A 88 -10.13 -14.89 -7.99
C ILE A 88 -11.02 -16.12 -8.18
N TRP A 89 -10.46 -17.33 -8.04
CA TRP A 89 -11.13 -18.60 -8.33
C TRP A 89 -11.45 -19.41 -7.07
N SER A 90 -10.70 -19.22 -5.99
CA SER A 90 -10.74 -20.07 -4.80
C SER A 90 -10.98 -19.26 -3.52
N TRP A 91 -11.79 -19.82 -2.63
CA TRP A 91 -12.09 -19.25 -1.32
C TRP A 91 -11.44 -20.11 -0.24
N ASP A 92 -10.15 -19.93 -0.02
CA ASP A 92 -9.39 -20.70 0.96
C ASP A 92 -8.94 -19.80 2.11
N MET A 93 -9.33 -20.15 3.34
CA MET A 93 -9.02 -19.36 4.53
C MET A 93 -9.11 -20.19 5.81
N VAL A 94 -8.25 -19.85 6.77
CA VAL A 94 -8.25 -20.41 8.12
C VAL A 94 -9.13 -19.55 9.02
N GLU A 95 -10.10 -20.19 9.68
CA GLU A 95 -11.08 -19.53 10.54
C GLU A 95 -10.65 -19.52 12.01
N THR A 96 -9.94 -20.57 12.46
CA THR A 96 -9.34 -20.61 13.80
C THR A 96 -8.00 -21.31 13.78
N TYR A 97 -7.10 -20.88 14.67
CA TYR A 97 -5.75 -21.43 14.76
C TYR A 97 -5.22 -21.39 16.19
N LYS A 98 -4.16 -22.15 16.44
CA LYS A 98 -3.33 -22.07 17.64
C LYS A 98 -1.95 -21.55 17.28
N VAL A 99 -1.23 -21.05 18.28
CA VAL A 99 0.15 -20.62 18.14
C VAL A 99 1.04 -21.48 19.04
N GLN A 100 2.16 -21.95 18.49
CA GLN A 100 3.19 -22.64 19.25
C GLN A 100 4.53 -21.90 19.13
N LEU A 101 5.31 -21.92 20.20
CA LEU A 101 6.59 -21.23 20.29
C LEU A 101 7.70 -22.21 20.68
N SER A 102 8.92 -21.98 20.20
CA SER A 102 10.07 -22.83 20.49
C SER A 102 11.39 -22.04 20.49
N ASN A 103 12.36 -22.52 21.25
CA ASN A 103 13.74 -22.02 21.22
C ASN A 103 14.66 -22.87 20.35
N ASP A 104 14.27 -24.11 20.03
CA ASP A 104 15.14 -25.12 19.41
C ASP A 104 14.53 -25.80 18.17
N SER A 105 13.30 -25.46 17.79
CA SER A 105 12.49 -26.08 16.72
C SER A 105 12.06 -27.53 16.95
N TYR A 106 12.45 -28.15 18.07
CA TYR A 106 12.11 -29.54 18.43
C TYR A 106 11.04 -29.61 19.52
N LYS A 107 11.21 -28.82 20.60
CA LYS A 107 10.26 -28.75 21.71
C LYS A 107 9.39 -27.52 21.55
N TRP A 108 8.09 -27.76 21.40
CA TRP A 108 7.10 -26.73 21.17
C TRP A 108 6.22 -26.51 22.40
N GLN A 109 5.96 -25.24 22.71
CA GLN A 109 5.04 -24.84 23.77
C GLN A 109 3.85 -24.13 23.14
N THR A 110 2.65 -24.63 23.40
CA THR A 110 1.40 -24.00 22.94
C THR A 110 1.14 -22.72 23.73
N CYS A 111 0.73 -21.65 23.04
CA CYS A 111 0.31 -20.42 23.68
C CYS A 111 -0.95 -20.69 24.54
N MET A 112 -0.95 -20.19 25.77
CA MET A 112 -2.03 -20.41 26.74
C MET A 112 -2.83 -19.13 26.96
N ASN A 113 -4.14 -19.28 27.18
CA ASN A 113 -5.02 -18.24 27.70
C ASN A 113 -5.46 -18.66 29.11
N GLY A 114 -4.73 -18.18 30.12
CA GLY A 114 -4.86 -18.70 31.49
C GLY A 114 -4.41 -20.16 31.56
N THR A 115 -5.33 -21.08 31.85
CA THR A 115 -5.06 -22.52 32.01
C THR A 115 -5.37 -23.36 30.77
N GLN A 116 -6.00 -22.78 29.75
CA GLN A 116 -6.40 -23.47 28.53
C GLN A 116 -5.53 -23.04 27.35
N GLU A 117 -5.41 -23.91 26.34
CA GLU A 117 -4.73 -23.55 25.09
C GLU A 117 -5.48 -22.41 24.40
N ALA A 118 -4.76 -21.36 24.00
CA ALA A 118 -5.35 -20.23 23.32
C ALA A 118 -5.78 -20.63 21.89
N ILE A 119 -7.06 -20.43 21.58
CA ILE A 119 -7.60 -20.54 20.22
C ILE A 119 -7.83 -19.12 19.70
N PHE A 120 -7.15 -18.78 18.62
CA PHE A 120 -7.24 -17.48 17.97
C PHE A 120 -8.29 -17.53 16.87
N GLN A 121 -9.08 -16.46 16.77
CA GLN A 121 -9.98 -16.25 15.65
C GLN A 121 -9.17 -15.75 14.45
N GLY A 122 -9.35 -16.41 13.31
CA GLY A 122 -8.73 -16.10 12.03
C GLY A 122 -9.65 -15.28 11.16
N ASN A 123 -9.72 -15.65 9.88
CA ASN A 123 -10.37 -14.85 8.85
C ASN A 123 -11.83 -15.26 8.62
N LEU A 124 -12.65 -14.28 8.23
CA LEU A 124 -14.03 -14.48 7.77
C LEU A 124 -14.16 -14.38 6.24
N ASN A 125 -13.14 -13.86 5.57
CA ASN A 125 -13.01 -13.74 4.14
C ASN A 125 -11.52 -13.83 3.74
N THR A 126 -11.23 -13.96 2.45
CA THR A 126 -9.86 -14.17 1.96
C THR A 126 -8.97 -12.94 2.02
N GLU A 127 -9.55 -11.73 2.10
CA GLU A 127 -8.85 -10.48 1.85
C GLU A 127 -8.53 -9.66 3.11
N THR A 128 -9.39 -9.69 4.13
CA THR A 128 -9.26 -8.82 5.30
C THR A 128 -8.23 -9.40 6.28
N PRO A 129 -7.11 -8.69 6.56
CA PRO A 129 -6.17 -9.09 7.61
C PRO A 129 -6.82 -9.04 8.99
N VAL A 130 -6.53 -10.03 9.84
CA VAL A 130 -7.06 -10.11 11.20
C VAL A 130 -5.91 -10.20 12.20
N LEU A 131 -5.77 -9.16 13.03
CA LEU A 131 -4.82 -9.13 14.13
C LEU A 131 -5.32 -9.96 15.32
N ALA A 132 -4.47 -10.86 15.81
CA ALA A 132 -4.65 -11.53 17.07
C ALA A 132 -3.41 -11.34 17.96
N LEU A 133 -3.59 -10.68 19.11
CA LEU A 133 -2.54 -10.50 20.10
C LEU A 133 -2.40 -11.76 20.94
N LEU A 134 -1.16 -12.15 21.24
CA LEU A 134 -0.88 -13.23 22.19
C LEU A 134 -1.34 -12.78 23.59
N PRO A 135 -2.10 -13.62 24.34
CA PRO A 135 -2.54 -13.27 25.70
C PRO A 135 -1.38 -12.91 26.63
N VAL A 136 -0.22 -13.57 26.42
CA VAL A 136 1.03 -13.30 27.12
C VAL A 136 2.14 -13.20 26.09
N PRO A 137 2.77 -12.02 25.90
CA PRO A 137 3.96 -11.90 25.07
C PRO A 137 5.05 -12.86 25.52
N THR A 138 5.61 -13.62 24.58
CA THR A 138 6.53 -14.74 24.88
C THR A 138 7.84 -14.57 24.12
N VAL A 139 8.96 -14.73 24.82
CA VAL A 139 10.29 -14.71 24.21
C VAL A 139 10.60 -16.10 23.68
N ALA A 140 10.85 -16.20 22.38
CA ALA A 140 11.27 -17.43 21.73
C ALA A 140 12.10 -17.12 20.46
N ARG A 141 12.59 -18.14 19.76
CA ARG A 141 13.22 -17.97 18.44
C ARG A 141 12.27 -18.33 17.29
N TYR A 142 11.47 -19.37 17.48
CA TYR A 142 10.57 -19.91 16.48
C TYR A 142 9.12 -19.71 16.89
N ILE A 143 8.27 -19.46 15.89
CA ILE A 143 6.81 -19.41 16.03
C ILE A 143 6.16 -20.29 14.97
N ARG A 144 5.10 -21.00 15.35
CA ARG A 144 4.23 -21.79 14.47
C ARG A 144 2.79 -21.32 14.56
N ILE A 145 2.15 -21.23 13.40
CA ILE A 145 0.71 -21.03 13.24
C ILE A 145 0.12 -22.40 12.88
N ASN A 146 -0.79 -22.90 13.70
CA ASN A 146 -1.39 -24.24 13.59
C ASN A 146 -2.91 -24.14 13.32
N PRO A 147 -3.37 -24.26 12.06
CA PRO A 147 -4.79 -24.20 11.70
C PRO A 147 -5.63 -25.26 12.44
N GLN A 148 -6.80 -24.86 12.94
CA GLN A 148 -7.72 -25.73 13.68
C GLN A 148 -9.06 -25.92 12.98
N THR A 149 -9.59 -24.85 12.38
CA THR A 149 -10.74 -24.85 11.47
C THR A 149 -10.46 -23.94 10.29
N TRP A 150 -11.10 -24.24 9.16
CA TRP A 150 -10.97 -23.53 7.90
C TRP A 150 -12.32 -23.57 7.20
N TYR A 151 -12.48 -22.73 6.18
CA TYR A 151 -13.72 -22.65 5.42
C TYR A 151 -14.16 -24.02 4.92
N SER A 152 -15.41 -24.40 5.17
CA SER A 152 -15.88 -25.78 4.97
C SER A 152 -15.80 -26.27 3.53
N ASN A 153 -15.83 -25.36 2.55
CA ASN A 153 -15.75 -25.68 1.13
C ASN A 153 -14.39 -25.31 0.52
N GLY A 154 -13.40 -24.97 1.35
CA GLY A 154 -12.05 -24.60 0.94
C GLY A 154 -11.00 -25.48 1.60
N THR A 155 -9.74 -25.08 1.44
CA THR A 155 -8.57 -25.77 1.96
C THR A 155 -7.85 -24.96 3.03
N ILE A 156 -6.90 -25.58 3.72
CA ILE A 156 -6.03 -24.90 4.69
C ILE A 156 -5.05 -24.02 3.93
N CYS A 157 -5.39 -22.74 3.76
CA CYS A 157 -4.51 -21.73 3.21
C CYS A 157 -4.46 -20.50 4.12
N LEU A 158 -3.26 -19.94 4.27
CA LEU A 158 -3.08 -18.70 4.99
C LEU A 158 -1.89 -17.90 4.48
N ARG A 159 -2.00 -16.60 4.69
CA ARG A 159 -0.93 -15.61 4.67
C ARG A 159 -0.82 -15.02 6.08
N ALA A 160 0.37 -14.63 6.48
CA ALA A 160 0.59 -14.13 7.83
C ALA A 160 1.66 -13.04 7.90
N GLU A 161 1.55 -12.20 8.93
CA GLU A 161 2.64 -11.40 9.48
C GLU A 161 2.76 -11.70 10.97
N ILE A 162 3.98 -11.62 11.49
CA ILE A 162 4.26 -11.86 12.91
C ILE A 162 4.66 -10.55 13.55
N LEU A 163 4.08 -10.22 14.70
CA LEU A 163 4.50 -9.07 15.49
C LEU A 163 5.51 -9.52 16.54
N GLY A 164 6.68 -8.89 16.55
CA GLY A 164 7.74 -9.24 17.48
C GLY A 164 8.91 -8.26 17.46
N CYS A 165 9.62 -8.18 18.57
CA CYS A 165 10.77 -7.31 18.75
C CYS A 165 11.95 -8.11 19.29
N ARG A 166 13.13 -7.89 18.70
CA ARG A 166 14.37 -8.56 19.10
C ARG A 166 14.69 -8.25 20.56
N VAL A 167 15.00 -9.29 21.34
CA VAL A 167 15.48 -9.14 22.70
C VAL A 167 17.00 -8.98 22.66
N LYS A 168 17.52 -7.95 23.33
CA LYS A 168 18.97 -7.75 23.45
C LYS A 168 19.55 -8.85 24.34
N ASP A 169 20.33 -9.75 23.75
CA ASP A 169 21.09 -10.76 24.46
C ASP A 169 22.59 -10.37 24.43
N PRO A 170 23.21 -10.09 25.59
CA PRO A 170 24.64 -9.74 25.67
C PRO A 170 25.59 -10.83 25.14
N THR A 171 25.10 -12.05 24.96
CA THR A 171 25.87 -13.20 24.46
C THR A 171 25.61 -13.53 22.99
N ASP A 172 24.73 -12.75 22.32
CA ASP A 172 24.44 -12.94 20.90
C ASP A 172 25.64 -12.56 20.04
N ILE A 173 26.32 -13.58 19.50
CA ILE A 173 27.45 -13.42 18.57
C ILE A 173 27.06 -12.76 17.24
N TYR A 174 25.76 -12.65 16.95
CA TYR A 174 25.19 -11.92 15.81
C TYR A 174 24.60 -10.56 16.23
N ALA A 175 24.93 -10.05 17.41
CA ALA A 175 24.56 -8.69 17.83
C ALA A 175 25.09 -7.60 16.89
N SER A 176 26.17 -7.87 16.14
CA SER A 176 26.75 -6.94 15.17
C SER A 176 25.95 -6.81 13.87
N GLU A 177 24.98 -7.69 13.63
CA GLU A 177 23.92 -7.48 12.63
C GLU A 177 22.78 -6.69 13.28
N GLU A 178 23.10 -5.51 13.82
CA GLU A 178 22.06 -4.48 13.94
C GLU A 178 21.60 -4.21 12.51
N ASP A 179 20.27 -4.22 12.30
CA ASP A 179 19.64 -3.79 11.06
C ASP A 179 20.41 -2.57 10.56
N ARG A 180 20.84 -2.57 9.30
CA ARG A 180 21.46 -1.38 8.69
C ARG A 180 20.42 -0.26 8.68
N VAL A 181 20.23 0.39 9.82
CA VAL A 181 19.46 1.60 9.95
C VAL A 181 20.23 2.60 9.12
N SER A 182 19.61 3.09 8.05
CA SER A 182 20.24 4.11 7.23
C SER A 182 20.66 5.27 8.14
N ASN A 183 21.90 5.73 8.01
CA ASN A 183 22.38 6.95 8.67
C ASN A 183 21.81 8.22 8.00
N ASP A 184 20.98 8.06 6.96
CA ASP A 184 20.32 9.18 6.32
C ASP A 184 19.29 9.79 7.26
N ASN A 185 19.25 11.13 7.31
CA ASN A 185 18.24 11.89 8.05
C ASN A 185 16.88 11.91 7.33
N LEU A 186 16.50 10.78 6.72
CA LEU A 186 15.25 10.59 6.01
C LEU A 186 14.16 10.14 6.99
N ASP A 187 13.06 10.89 7.01
CA ASP A 187 11.87 10.56 7.78
C ASP A 187 11.07 9.48 7.03
N PHE A 188 11.39 8.20 7.27
CA PHE A 188 10.70 7.05 6.66
C PHE A 188 9.34 6.81 7.31
N ARG A 189 8.40 7.73 7.07
CA ARG A 189 7.00 7.59 7.47
C ARG A 189 6.08 8.02 6.34
N HIS A 190 4.89 7.43 6.33
CA HIS A 190 3.81 7.91 5.50
C HIS A 190 3.21 9.18 6.12
N HIS A 191 2.94 10.20 5.31
CA HIS A 191 2.39 11.46 5.80
C HIS A 191 0.86 11.40 5.79
N ASN A 192 0.19 11.43 6.94
CA ASN A 192 -1.26 11.68 6.99
C ASN A 192 -1.62 13.02 6.31
N TYR A 193 -2.91 13.31 6.12
CA TYR A 193 -3.38 14.51 5.47
C TYR A 193 -2.84 15.81 6.11
N LYS A 194 -2.76 15.86 7.44
CA LYS A 194 -2.23 17.02 8.17
C LYS A 194 -0.73 17.19 7.92
N ASP A 195 0.03 16.11 7.96
CA ASP A 195 1.48 16.14 7.82
C ASP A 195 1.88 16.46 6.37
N MET A 196 1.17 15.90 5.38
CA MET A 196 1.32 16.24 3.97
C MET A 196 1.15 17.75 3.74
N ARG A 197 0.10 18.35 4.31
CA ARG A 197 -0.14 19.80 4.20
C ARG A 197 0.98 20.61 4.86
N THR A 198 1.50 20.12 5.98
CA THR A 198 2.58 20.77 6.71
C THR A 198 3.87 20.74 5.88
N LEU A 199 4.19 19.60 5.26
CA LEU A 199 5.34 19.45 4.37
C LEU A 199 5.20 20.34 3.12
N MET A 200 4.05 20.32 2.45
CA MET A 200 3.82 21.18 1.29
C MET A 200 4.00 22.66 1.65
N LYS A 201 3.45 23.09 2.80
CA LYS A 201 3.63 24.45 3.29
C LYS A 201 5.11 24.77 3.54
N SER A 202 5.85 23.85 4.18
CA SER A 202 7.28 24.01 4.42
C SER A 202 8.06 24.25 3.13
N VAL A 203 7.80 23.46 2.08
CA VAL A 203 8.47 23.64 0.77
C VAL A 203 8.12 25.00 0.16
N ASN A 204 6.84 25.41 0.24
CA ASN A 204 6.42 26.71 -0.28
C ASN A 204 7.04 27.89 0.49
N ASP A 205 7.16 27.77 1.81
CA ASP A 205 7.79 28.80 2.64
C ASP A 205 9.32 28.85 2.37
N GLU A 206 9.93 27.73 1.98
CA GLU A 206 11.36 27.66 1.63
C GLU A 206 11.68 28.20 0.22
N CYS A 207 10.80 27.96 -0.76
CA CYS A 207 10.98 28.36 -2.16
C CYS A 207 9.82 29.22 -2.72
N PRO A 208 9.41 30.31 -2.05
CA PRO A 208 8.19 31.04 -2.39
C PRO A 208 8.19 31.69 -3.78
N ASN A 209 9.37 31.94 -4.35
CA ASN A 209 9.52 32.56 -5.67
C ASN A 209 9.19 31.60 -6.81
N ILE A 210 9.34 30.30 -6.59
CA ILE A 210 9.13 29.28 -7.62
C ILE A 210 7.97 28.34 -7.33
N THR A 211 7.31 28.47 -6.17
CA THR A 211 6.23 27.57 -5.77
C THR A 211 4.94 28.33 -5.50
N ARG A 212 3.80 27.69 -5.79
CA ARG A 212 2.49 28.14 -5.34
C ARG A 212 1.60 26.96 -4.99
N ILE A 213 0.96 27.02 -3.82
CA ILE A 213 -0.06 26.03 -3.43
C ILE A 213 -1.44 26.53 -3.82
N TYR A 214 -2.22 25.68 -4.49
CA TYR A 214 -3.63 25.93 -4.75
C TYR A 214 -4.48 24.67 -4.49
N THR A 215 -5.80 24.82 -4.59
CA THR A 215 -6.75 23.73 -4.36
C THR A 215 -7.59 23.53 -5.60
N ILE A 216 -7.83 22.27 -5.97
CA ILE A 216 -8.60 21.89 -7.17
C ILE A 216 -10.03 21.43 -6.86
N GLY A 217 -10.39 21.39 -5.58
CA GLY A 217 -11.68 20.91 -5.12
C GLY A 217 -11.60 20.38 -3.70
N ARG A 218 -12.67 19.71 -3.29
CA ARG A 218 -12.75 18.97 -2.02
C ARG A 218 -13.17 17.55 -2.31
N SER A 219 -12.69 16.64 -1.49
CA SER A 219 -13.17 15.26 -1.42
C SER A 219 -14.58 15.22 -0.83
N TYR A 220 -15.17 14.03 -0.81
CA TYR A 220 -16.51 13.82 -0.25
C TYR A 220 -16.56 14.20 1.24
N MET A 221 -15.55 13.84 2.03
CA MET A 221 -15.45 14.21 3.44
C MET A 221 -14.96 15.66 3.66
N GLY A 222 -14.84 16.45 2.59
CA GLY A 222 -14.54 17.88 2.64
C GLY A 222 -13.05 18.23 2.71
N LEU A 223 -12.16 17.24 2.57
CA LEU A 223 -10.71 17.45 2.52
C LEU A 223 -10.33 18.14 1.22
N LYS A 224 -9.58 19.23 1.30
CA LYS A 224 -9.10 19.97 0.12
C LYS A 224 -8.07 19.15 -0.65
N LEU A 225 -8.19 19.11 -1.96
CA LEU A 225 -7.21 18.52 -2.86
C LEU A 225 -6.16 19.57 -3.20
N TYR A 226 -5.01 19.50 -2.53
CA TYR A 226 -3.92 20.45 -2.67
C TYR A 226 -3.01 20.09 -3.84
N VAL A 227 -2.61 21.10 -4.62
CA VAL A 227 -1.63 20.98 -5.69
C VAL A 227 -0.51 21.98 -5.43
N MET A 228 0.73 21.53 -5.58
CA MET A 228 1.89 22.41 -5.64
C MET A 228 2.24 22.67 -7.10
N GLU A 229 2.15 23.93 -7.48
CA GLU A 229 2.71 24.45 -8.73
C GLU A 229 4.19 24.80 -8.49
N ILE A 230 5.07 24.41 -9.41
CA ILE A 230 6.49 24.78 -9.42
C ILE A 230 6.84 25.30 -10.83
N SER A 231 7.32 26.55 -10.93
CA SER A 231 7.67 27.27 -12.17
C SER A 231 8.46 28.53 -11.77
N ASP A 232 9.15 29.20 -12.71
CA ASP A 232 9.78 30.50 -12.46
C ASP A 232 8.76 31.66 -12.31
N ASN A 233 7.55 31.52 -12.88
CA ASN A 233 6.47 32.51 -12.74
C ASN A 233 5.17 31.87 -12.20
N PRO A 234 5.18 31.34 -10.96
CA PRO A 234 4.06 30.57 -10.44
C PRO A 234 2.77 31.40 -10.42
N GLY A 235 1.71 30.82 -10.97
CA GLY A 235 0.40 31.43 -11.08
C GLY A 235 0.12 32.16 -12.38
N LYS A 236 1.08 32.24 -13.29
CA LYS A 236 0.92 32.80 -14.63
C LYS A 236 1.08 31.67 -15.64
N HIS A 237 0.26 31.71 -16.68
CA HIS A 237 0.41 30.82 -17.82
C HIS A 237 1.25 31.55 -18.88
N GLU A 238 2.30 30.90 -19.38
CA GLU A 238 3.21 31.45 -20.39
C GLU A 238 3.08 30.68 -21.70
N LEU A 239 2.79 31.41 -22.79
CA LEU A 239 2.61 30.79 -24.09
C LEU A 239 3.92 30.13 -24.56
N GLY A 240 3.85 28.83 -24.86
CA GLY A 240 4.98 28.04 -25.31
C GLY A 240 5.78 27.37 -24.18
N GLU A 241 5.45 27.66 -22.92
CA GLU A 241 5.97 26.90 -21.78
C GLU A 241 5.20 25.57 -21.66
N PRO A 242 5.87 24.40 -21.73
CA PRO A 242 5.23 23.12 -21.52
C PRO A 242 4.74 22.97 -20.08
N GLU A 243 3.49 22.52 -19.94
CA GLU A 243 2.90 22.19 -18.64
C GLU A 243 2.80 20.67 -18.46
N PHE A 244 3.13 20.17 -17.28
CA PHE A 244 2.89 18.77 -16.94
C PHE A 244 2.38 18.61 -15.51
N ARG A 245 1.67 17.50 -15.29
CA ARG A 245 1.04 17.20 -14.01
C ARG A 245 1.34 15.78 -13.58
N TYR A 246 1.78 15.64 -12.33
CA TYR A 246 1.83 14.36 -11.62
C TYR A 246 0.64 14.26 -10.66
N VAL A 247 -0.08 13.15 -10.75
CA VAL A 247 -1.20 12.82 -9.87
C VAL A 247 -0.88 11.52 -9.15
N ALA A 248 -0.93 11.56 -7.82
CA ALA A 248 -0.71 10.42 -6.96
C ALA A 248 -1.88 10.20 -5.99
N GLY A 249 -1.88 9.03 -5.35
CA GLY A 249 -2.90 8.65 -4.37
C GLY A 249 -4.30 8.60 -4.97
N MET A 250 -4.44 8.10 -6.20
CA MET A 250 -5.76 7.88 -6.84
C MET A 250 -6.49 6.72 -6.17
N HIS A 251 -5.78 5.61 -5.94
CA HIS A 251 -6.10 4.69 -4.86
C HIS A 251 -5.45 5.24 -3.59
N GLY A 252 -6.25 5.47 -2.54
CA GLY A 252 -5.74 6.07 -1.31
C GLY A 252 -4.74 5.17 -0.61
N ASN A 253 -4.97 3.87 -0.58
CA ASN A 253 -4.07 2.88 0.06
C ASN A 253 -2.76 2.59 -0.70
N GLU A 254 -2.57 3.14 -1.91
CA GLU A 254 -1.33 2.99 -2.68
C GLU A 254 -0.38 4.17 -2.38
N VAL A 255 0.19 4.15 -1.18
CA VAL A 255 0.86 5.31 -0.56
C VAL A 255 2.17 5.73 -1.25
N LEU A 256 2.86 4.81 -1.93
CA LEU A 256 4.21 5.06 -2.48
C LEU A 256 4.25 6.29 -3.42
N GLY A 257 3.29 6.39 -4.35
CA GLY A 257 3.24 7.50 -5.29
C GLY A 257 3.08 8.86 -4.61
N ARG A 258 2.29 8.91 -3.52
CA ARG A 258 2.08 10.12 -2.71
C ARG A 258 3.39 10.61 -2.11
N GLU A 259 4.13 9.71 -1.46
CA GLU A 259 5.39 10.05 -0.79
C GLU A 259 6.49 10.42 -1.80
N LEU A 260 6.55 9.75 -2.96
CA LEU A 260 7.48 10.14 -4.04
C LEU A 260 7.19 11.56 -4.55
N VAL A 261 5.92 11.94 -4.70
CA VAL A 261 5.53 13.29 -5.11
C VAL A 261 5.88 14.33 -4.04
N LEU A 262 5.73 14.03 -2.75
CA LEU A 262 6.14 14.93 -1.66
C LEU A 262 7.68 15.10 -1.61
N ASN A 263 8.43 14.01 -1.76
CA ASN A 263 9.88 14.07 -1.85
C ASN A 263 10.35 14.84 -3.09
N LEU A 264 9.67 14.68 -4.23
CA LEU A 264 9.96 15.43 -5.45
C LEU A 264 9.80 16.95 -5.23
N MET A 265 8.76 17.39 -4.50
CA MET A 265 8.59 18.80 -4.15
C MET A 265 9.79 19.36 -3.37
N GLN A 266 10.24 18.64 -2.34
CA GLN A 266 11.39 19.03 -1.52
C GLN A 266 12.67 19.06 -2.37
N TYR A 267 12.92 18.00 -3.15
CA TYR A 267 14.08 17.87 -4.01
C TYR A 267 14.17 19.00 -5.03
N LEU A 268 13.08 19.33 -5.72
CA LEU A 268 13.05 20.42 -6.71
C LEU A 268 13.40 21.76 -6.07
N CYS A 269 12.82 22.07 -4.91
CA CYS A 269 13.12 23.30 -4.17
C CYS A 269 14.59 23.37 -3.71
N GLN A 270 15.10 22.31 -3.07
CA GLN A 270 16.46 22.26 -2.55
C GLN A 270 17.50 22.36 -3.68
N GLN A 271 17.35 21.55 -4.73
CA GLN A 271 18.29 21.56 -5.85
C GLN A 271 18.23 22.84 -6.67
N PHE A 272 17.07 23.49 -6.76
CA PHE A 272 16.98 24.83 -7.35
C PHE A 272 17.78 25.86 -6.56
N LYS A 273 17.66 25.86 -5.22
CA LYS A 273 18.43 26.76 -4.34
C LYS A 273 19.92 26.49 -4.39
N GLU A 274 20.32 25.24 -4.56
CA GLU A 274 21.72 24.84 -4.75
C GLU A 274 22.28 25.20 -6.14
N GLY A 275 21.42 25.62 -7.08
CA GLY A 275 21.83 26.00 -8.43
C GLY A 275 22.14 24.82 -9.34
N ASN A 276 21.54 23.65 -9.09
CA ASN A 276 21.68 22.49 -9.97
C ASN A 276 21.15 22.84 -11.37
N GLU A 277 22.04 22.91 -12.37
CA GLU A 277 21.73 23.40 -13.71
C GLU A 277 20.54 22.68 -14.36
N ARG A 278 20.41 21.36 -14.15
CA ARG A 278 19.30 20.57 -14.70
C ARG A 278 17.97 20.98 -14.07
N ILE A 279 17.93 21.20 -12.77
CA ILE A 279 16.71 21.54 -12.03
C ILE A 279 16.33 23.00 -12.24
N VAL A 280 17.31 23.90 -12.23
CA VAL A 280 17.11 25.31 -12.59
C VAL A 280 16.46 25.39 -13.97
N ARG A 281 17.06 24.75 -14.97
CA ARG A 281 16.51 24.71 -16.33
C ARG A 281 15.11 24.11 -16.38
N LEU A 282 14.88 23.00 -15.68
CA LEU A 282 13.57 22.36 -15.63
C LEU A 282 12.51 23.32 -15.10
N ILE A 283 12.77 24.04 -14.01
CA ILE A 283 11.80 24.94 -13.38
C ILE A 283 11.59 26.23 -14.19
N THR A 284 12.62 26.71 -14.91
CA THR A 284 12.52 27.93 -15.73
C THR A 284 11.93 27.71 -17.12
N GLU A 285 11.93 26.46 -17.61
CA GLU A 285 11.41 26.13 -18.94
C GLU A 285 10.11 25.33 -18.88
N THR A 286 9.60 25.00 -17.70
CA THR A 286 8.41 24.16 -17.55
C THR A 286 7.57 24.51 -16.34
N ARG A 287 6.25 24.32 -16.48
CA ARG A 287 5.29 24.50 -15.40
C ARG A 287 4.80 23.17 -14.86
N ILE A 288 5.13 22.91 -13.60
CA ILE A 288 4.95 21.61 -12.97
C ILE A 288 3.81 21.65 -11.97
N HIS A 289 2.85 20.74 -12.09
CA HIS A 289 1.74 20.60 -11.14
C HIS A 289 1.79 19.25 -10.41
N LEU A 290 1.94 19.28 -9.09
CA LEU A 290 2.09 18.08 -8.26
C LEU A 290 0.88 17.91 -7.32
N LEU A 291 0.03 16.92 -7.59
CA LEU A 291 -1.08 16.50 -6.74
C LEU A 291 -0.69 15.21 -5.98
N PRO A 292 -0.33 15.30 -4.69
CA PRO A 292 0.11 14.13 -3.92
C PRO A 292 -1.05 13.19 -3.52
N SER A 293 -2.29 13.68 -3.48
CA SER A 293 -3.43 12.91 -2.98
C SER A 293 -4.72 13.25 -3.72
N MET A 294 -5.09 12.42 -4.69
CA MET A 294 -6.36 12.53 -5.41
C MET A 294 -7.54 11.94 -4.60
N ASN A 295 -7.31 10.89 -3.80
CA ASN A 295 -8.25 10.27 -2.88
C ASN A 295 -7.80 10.43 -1.41
N PRO A 296 -7.87 11.64 -0.83
CA PRO A 296 -7.44 11.86 0.55
C PRO A 296 -8.34 11.13 1.57
N ASP A 297 -9.62 10.94 1.28
CA ASP A 297 -10.55 10.26 2.20
C ASP A 297 -10.18 8.78 2.36
N GLY A 298 -9.98 8.07 1.23
CA GLY A 298 -9.53 6.68 1.26
C GLY A 298 -8.16 6.52 1.92
N TYR A 299 -7.24 7.45 1.66
CA TYR A 299 -5.92 7.40 2.29
C TYR A 299 -5.97 7.53 3.82
N GLU A 300 -6.78 8.44 4.38
CA GLU A 300 -6.86 8.57 5.85
C GLU A 300 -7.38 7.28 6.50
N VAL A 301 -8.34 6.59 5.86
CA VAL A 301 -8.83 5.28 6.34
C VAL A 301 -7.72 4.22 6.34
N ALA A 302 -6.94 4.14 5.26
CA ALA A 302 -5.82 3.21 5.18
C ALA A 302 -4.70 3.58 6.17
N TYR A 303 -4.41 4.87 6.33
CA TYR A 303 -3.40 5.38 7.24
C TYR A 303 -3.73 5.06 8.70
N GLU A 304 -4.99 5.24 9.12
CA GLU A 304 -5.42 4.91 10.49
C GLU A 304 -5.31 3.42 10.81
N LYS A 305 -5.55 2.54 9.82
CA LYS A 305 -5.40 1.09 9.99
C LYS A 305 -3.93 0.64 10.01
N GLY A 306 -3.06 1.29 9.24
CA GLY A 306 -1.68 0.87 9.03
C GLY A 306 -1.52 -0.06 7.83
N SER A 307 -0.27 -0.18 7.36
CA SER A 307 0.07 -0.89 6.11
C SER A 307 -0.37 -2.35 6.11
N GLU A 308 -0.20 -3.01 7.24
CA GLU A 308 -0.44 -4.45 7.39
C GLU A 308 -1.93 -4.76 7.45
N LEU A 309 -2.75 -3.85 8.00
CA LEU A 309 -4.17 -4.09 8.28
C LEU A 309 -5.13 -3.48 7.26
N ALA A 310 -4.71 -2.47 6.48
CA ALA A 310 -5.55 -1.90 5.43
C ALA A 310 -5.83 -2.91 4.29
N GLY A 311 -4.91 -3.85 4.06
CA GLY A 311 -5.04 -4.82 2.98
C GLY A 311 -5.23 -4.16 1.61
N TRP A 312 -5.87 -4.89 0.68
CA TRP A 312 -6.04 -4.42 -0.71
C TRP A 312 -7.17 -3.41 -0.91
N ALA A 313 -8.26 -3.52 -0.14
CA ALA A 313 -9.50 -2.81 -0.40
C ALA A 313 -9.68 -1.54 0.43
N ASP A 314 -9.27 -1.55 1.71
CA ASP A 314 -9.53 -0.42 2.60
C ASP A 314 -8.74 0.80 2.15
N GLY A 315 -9.46 1.87 1.83
CA GLY A 315 -8.86 3.11 1.34
C GLY A 315 -8.51 3.12 -0.15
N ARG A 316 -8.76 2.04 -0.90
CA ARG A 316 -8.57 2.00 -2.35
C ARG A 316 -9.58 2.90 -3.07
N PHE A 317 -10.85 2.67 -2.79
CA PHE A 317 -11.96 3.41 -3.40
C PHE A 317 -12.13 4.78 -2.75
N SER A 318 -12.82 5.69 -3.45
CA SER A 318 -13.34 6.91 -2.83
C SER A 318 -14.31 6.57 -1.69
N TYR A 319 -14.64 7.56 -0.85
CA TYR A 319 -15.61 7.38 0.24
C TYR A 319 -16.97 6.82 -0.26
N GLU A 320 -17.36 7.15 -1.49
CA GLU A 320 -18.61 6.69 -2.11
C GLU A 320 -18.50 5.30 -2.76
N GLY A 321 -17.36 4.61 -2.61
CA GLY A 321 -17.12 3.29 -3.19
C GLY A 321 -16.76 3.32 -4.68
N ILE A 322 -16.50 4.50 -5.26
CA ILE A 322 -16.10 4.65 -6.66
C ILE A 322 -14.60 4.40 -6.80
N ASP A 323 -14.22 3.58 -7.79
CA ASP A 323 -12.85 3.44 -8.24
C ASP A 323 -12.47 4.60 -9.15
N LEU A 324 -11.63 5.51 -8.65
CA LEU A 324 -11.23 6.71 -9.39
C LEU A 324 -10.41 6.37 -10.64
N ASN A 325 -9.72 5.22 -10.69
CA ASN A 325 -8.93 4.79 -11.85
C ASN A 325 -9.79 4.26 -13.00
N HIS A 326 -11.01 3.80 -12.70
CA HIS A 326 -11.96 3.30 -13.69
C HIS A 326 -13.09 4.29 -14.00
N ASN A 327 -13.06 5.49 -13.40
CA ASN A 327 -14.14 6.49 -13.53
C ASN A 327 -13.73 7.75 -14.33
N PHE A 328 -12.75 7.62 -15.24
CA PHE A 328 -12.42 8.68 -16.19
C PHE A 328 -13.43 8.70 -17.35
N PRO A 329 -13.80 9.88 -17.88
CA PRO A 329 -14.67 9.96 -19.04
C PRO A 329 -14.04 9.31 -20.26
N ASP A 330 -14.84 8.51 -20.97
CA ASP A 330 -14.46 7.93 -22.25
C ASP A 330 -14.58 8.96 -23.37
N LEU A 331 -13.55 9.80 -23.48
CA LEU A 331 -13.45 10.80 -24.54
C LEU A 331 -13.13 10.18 -25.91
N ASN A 332 -12.60 8.94 -25.94
CA ASN A 332 -12.28 8.23 -27.18
C ASN A 332 -13.55 7.95 -27.98
N ASN A 333 -14.61 7.47 -27.31
CA ASN A 333 -15.88 7.24 -27.97
C ASN A 333 -16.48 8.52 -28.56
N ILE A 334 -16.29 9.68 -27.93
CA ILE A 334 -16.73 10.97 -28.50
C ILE A 334 -15.96 11.28 -29.77
N MET A 335 -14.63 11.11 -29.76
CA MET A 335 -13.77 11.33 -30.92
C MET A 335 -14.13 10.39 -32.08
N TRP A 336 -14.22 9.09 -31.83
CA TRP A 336 -14.51 8.08 -32.87
C TRP A 336 -15.89 8.28 -33.49
N ASN A 337 -16.91 8.53 -32.68
CA ASN A 337 -18.26 8.83 -33.17
C ASN A 337 -18.28 10.09 -34.05
N ALA A 338 -17.47 11.11 -33.72
CA ALA A 338 -17.37 12.32 -34.52
C ALA A 338 -16.66 12.05 -35.86
N GLN A 339 -15.63 11.20 -35.88
CA GLN A 339 -14.96 10.76 -37.10
C GLN A 339 -15.85 9.90 -38.00
N GLU A 340 -16.59 8.95 -37.44
CA GLU A 340 -17.54 8.12 -38.20
C GLU A 340 -18.63 8.98 -38.85
N LYS A 341 -19.23 9.93 -38.11
CA LYS A 341 -20.22 10.86 -38.67
C LYS A 341 -19.65 11.75 -39.78
N ALA A 342 -18.37 12.14 -39.68
CA ALA A 342 -17.71 12.90 -40.74
C ALA A 342 -17.54 12.03 -41.99
N LEU A 343 -17.13 10.76 -41.84
CA LEU A 343 -17.02 9.79 -42.94
C LEU A 343 -18.38 9.55 -43.62
N GLU A 344 -19.44 9.32 -42.84
CA GLU A 344 -20.80 9.12 -43.36
C GLU A 344 -21.30 10.31 -44.19
N LYS A 345 -20.90 11.54 -43.82
CA LYS A 345 -21.26 12.77 -44.52
C LYS A 345 -20.28 13.17 -45.62
N SER A 346 -19.30 12.31 -45.94
CA SER A 346 -18.21 12.61 -46.89
C SER A 346 -17.45 13.91 -46.54
N GLN A 347 -17.34 14.21 -45.24
CA GLN A 347 -16.59 15.33 -44.70
C GLN A 347 -15.14 14.93 -44.37
N ASP A 348 -14.26 15.92 -44.34
CA ASP A 348 -12.84 15.73 -44.03
C ASP A 348 -12.64 15.40 -42.54
N THR A 349 -12.16 14.18 -42.27
CA THR A 349 -11.95 13.68 -40.89
C THR A 349 -10.80 14.39 -40.17
N SER A 350 -9.88 15.05 -40.89
CA SER A 350 -8.81 15.84 -40.28
C SER A 350 -9.31 17.12 -39.59
N LYS A 351 -10.56 17.51 -39.86
CA LYS A 351 -11.23 18.67 -39.25
C LYS A 351 -12.07 18.31 -38.03
N VAL A 352 -12.12 17.04 -37.65
CA VAL A 352 -12.80 16.60 -36.42
C VAL A 352 -11.92 16.98 -35.23
N PRO A 353 -12.45 17.66 -34.20
CA PRO A 353 -11.70 17.96 -32.99
C PRO A 353 -11.19 16.66 -32.35
N ASN A 354 -9.87 16.49 -32.37
CA ASN A 354 -9.16 15.37 -31.75
C ASN A 354 -8.39 15.80 -30.48
N HIS A 355 -8.50 17.07 -30.13
CA HIS A 355 -7.91 17.72 -28.98
C HIS A 355 -9.01 18.61 -28.38
N TYR A 356 -8.97 18.88 -27.07
CA TYR A 356 -9.88 19.85 -26.44
C TYR A 356 -11.35 19.39 -26.42
N ILE A 357 -11.58 18.08 -26.31
CA ILE A 357 -12.92 17.48 -26.20
C ILE A 357 -13.51 17.81 -24.81
N PRO A 358 -14.67 18.49 -24.73
CA PRO A 358 -15.28 18.84 -23.45
C PRO A 358 -15.73 17.60 -22.68
N MET A 359 -15.51 17.61 -21.37
CA MET A 359 -15.95 16.52 -20.50
C MET A 359 -17.49 16.42 -20.45
N PRO A 360 -18.08 15.23 -20.60
CA PRO A 360 -19.51 15.02 -20.44
C PRO A 360 -20.01 15.43 -19.05
N GLU A 361 -21.18 16.07 -18.97
CA GLU A 361 -21.79 16.48 -17.71
C GLU A 361 -22.06 15.31 -16.75
N SER A 362 -22.23 14.09 -17.27
CA SER A 362 -22.47 12.86 -16.49
C SER A 362 -21.24 12.30 -15.78
N ASN A 363 -20.02 12.75 -16.11
CA ASN A 363 -18.77 12.18 -15.61
C ASN A 363 -18.01 13.12 -14.66
N GLN A 364 -18.70 14.09 -14.06
CA GLN A 364 -18.13 15.04 -13.12
C GLN A 364 -17.91 14.42 -11.73
N ALA A 365 -16.96 13.47 -11.63
CA ALA A 365 -16.41 13.05 -10.34
C ALA A 365 -15.46 14.09 -9.72
N LEU A 366 -15.06 15.09 -10.51
CA LEU A 366 -14.28 16.25 -10.08
C LEU A 366 -14.99 17.52 -10.54
N PRO A 367 -14.96 18.61 -9.75
CA PRO A 367 -15.46 19.90 -10.21
C PRO A 367 -14.71 20.29 -11.50
N PRO A 368 -15.40 20.86 -12.49
CA PRO A 368 -14.77 21.28 -13.73
C PRO A 368 -13.63 22.25 -13.42
N PHE A 369 -12.43 21.93 -13.91
CA PHE A 369 -11.29 22.82 -13.83
C PHE A 369 -11.56 24.05 -14.70
N PRO A 370 -11.54 25.28 -14.17
CA PRO A 370 -11.74 26.48 -14.99
C PRO A 370 -10.64 26.71 -16.04
N TYR A 371 -9.56 25.90 -16.06
CA TYR A 371 -8.44 26.04 -16.99
C TYR A 371 -8.05 24.75 -17.73
N LEU A 372 -8.77 23.64 -17.54
CA LEU A 372 -8.47 22.34 -18.18
C LEU A 372 -9.77 21.68 -18.68
N ASN A 373 -10.48 22.36 -19.57
CA ASN A 373 -11.60 21.77 -20.31
C ASN A 373 -11.15 20.79 -21.42
N THR A 374 -9.86 20.45 -21.45
CA THR A 374 -9.20 20.02 -22.68
C THR A 374 -8.07 19.07 -22.33
N VAL A 375 -8.33 17.77 -22.47
CA VAL A 375 -7.26 16.77 -22.55
C VAL A 375 -6.56 16.97 -23.90
N THR A 376 -5.23 16.99 -23.86
CA THR A 376 -4.34 17.15 -25.02
C THR A 376 -4.58 16.10 -26.09
#